data_AF-A0AAW2RR77-F1
#
_entry.id   AF-A0AAW2RR77-F1
#
_cell.length_a   1.000
_cell.length_b   1.000
_cell.length_c   1.000
_cell.angle_alpha   90.00
_cell.angle_beta   90.00
_cell.angle_gamma   90.00
#
_symmetry.space_group_name_H-M   'P 1'
#
loop_
_entity.id
_entity.type
_entity.pdbx_description
1 polymer ?
#
loop_
_entity_poly.entity_id
_entity_poly.type
_entity_poly.pdbx_seq_one_letter_code
_entity_poly.pdbx_strand_id
1 'polypeptide(L)'
;MGLGLSFSYQLLYLLDATGFYSLGLHALGIHVCRATGQELMDTSSRISKIRSRERERLRGSPWLKALQGGLLSCAYAVLDYAQTGLIAAVFFFKVNDGMVVPVCRGKNVSSNRIPPPPPPPPPKVAKEGIPLPPDKTVCPLCLQKRTNPSVMAVSGFVFCYTCIFKYANQVRIYFGNVLTIDFNAVFAP
;
A
#
# COMPACT_ATOMS: atom_id res chain seq x y z
N MET A 1 -8.55 27.23 -4.94
CA MET A 1 -7.54 28.14 -4.33
C MET A 1 -6.68 27.50 -3.22
N GLY A 2 -6.62 26.16 -3.07
CA GLY A 2 -5.81 25.53 -2.00
C GLY A 2 -4.41 25.04 -2.42
N LEU A 3 -4.19 24.72 -3.70
CA LEU A 3 -2.95 24.08 -4.18
C LEU A 3 -1.72 25.00 -4.18
N GLY A 4 -1.92 26.31 -4.39
CA GLY A 4 -0.81 27.28 -4.40
C GLY A 4 -0.20 27.47 -3.00
N LEU A 5 -1.05 27.53 -1.97
CA LEU A 5 -0.64 27.71 -0.58
C LEU A 5 0.16 26.50 -0.06
N SER A 6 -0.21 25.28 -0.46
CA SER A 6 0.56 24.08 -0.11
C SER A 6 1.95 24.09 -0.75
N PHE A 7 2.06 24.47 -2.02
CA PHE A 7 3.34 24.50 -2.73
C PHE A 7 4.28 25.58 -2.18
N SER A 8 3.75 26.78 -1.91
CA SER A 8 4.56 27.83 -1.28
C SER A 8 5.09 27.40 0.09
N TYR A 9 4.28 26.69 0.87
CA TYR A 9 4.70 26.19 2.18
C TYR A 9 5.83 25.16 2.08
N GLN A 10 5.75 24.26 1.10
CA GLN A 10 6.81 23.30 0.79
C GLN A 10 8.09 23.99 0.32
N LEU A 11 7.97 25.05 -0.48
CA LEU A 11 9.13 25.81 -0.96
C LEU A 11 9.81 26.58 0.19
N LEU A 12 9.05 27.20 1.10
CA LEU A 12 9.59 27.84 2.30
C LEU A 12 10.23 26.82 3.27
N TYR A 13 9.68 25.61 3.36
CA TYR A 13 10.27 24.51 4.10
C TYR A 13 11.63 24.10 3.52
N LEU A 14 11.76 24.01 2.19
CA LEU A 14 13.04 23.71 1.53
C LEU A 14 14.08 24.84 1.67
N LEU A 15 13.62 26.09 1.77
CA LEU A 15 14.45 27.27 2.00
C LEU A 15 14.84 27.46 3.48
N ASP A 16 14.47 26.52 4.36
CA ASP A 16 14.69 26.54 5.81
C ASP A 16 14.07 27.77 6.53
N ALA A 17 13.15 28.47 5.86
CA ALA A 17 12.46 29.64 6.41
C ALA A 17 11.33 29.25 7.37
N THR A 18 10.76 28.06 7.21
CA THR A 18 9.69 27.53 8.06
C THR A 18 9.96 26.07 8.39
N GLY A 19 10.01 25.68 9.66
CA GLY A 19 10.23 24.28 10.09
C GLY A 19 9.06 23.32 9.82
N PHE A 20 8.04 23.72 9.07
CA PHE A 20 6.78 22.98 8.89
C PHE A 20 6.48 22.73 7.41
N TYR A 21 6.13 21.49 7.06
CA TYR A 21 5.89 21.07 5.68
C TYR A 21 4.51 21.43 5.13
N SER A 22 3.48 21.54 5.99
CA SER A 22 2.12 21.87 5.57
C SER A 22 1.44 22.82 6.55
N LEU A 23 0.44 23.55 6.05
CA LEU A 23 -0.37 24.49 6.86
C LEU A 23 -1.08 23.78 8.02
N GLY A 24 -1.49 22.52 7.83
CA GLY A 24 -2.12 21.71 8.86
C GLY A 24 -1.15 21.32 9.97
N LEU A 25 0.09 20.95 9.61
CA LEU A 25 1.16 20.67 10.58
C LEU A 25 1.54 21.94 11.37
N HIS A 26 1.54 23.09 10.71
CA HIS A 26 1.78 24.38 11.37
C HIS A 26 0.65 24.75 12.35
N ALA A 27 -0.62 24.57 11.96
CA ALA A 27 -1.76 24.83 12.83
C ALA A 27 -1.79 23.91 14.06
N LEU A 28 -1.32 22.67 13.91
CA LEU A 28 -1.18 21.71 15.00
C LEU A 28 0.14 21.88 15.79
N GLY A 29 1.07 22.71 15.32
CA GLY A 29 2.39 22.89 15.94
C GLY A 29 3.26 21.62 15.92
N ILE A 30 3.02 20.71 14.99
CA ILE A 30 3.71 19.42 14.92
C ILE A 30 4.87 19.53 13.92
N HIS A 31 6.09 19.29 14.38
CA HIS A 31 7.28 19.20 13.53
C HIS A 31 7.66 17.74 13.27
N VAL A 32 7.90 17.38 12.01
CA VAL A 32 8.37 16.05 11.64
C VAL A 32 9.90 16.07 11.66
N CYS A 33 10.47 15.58 12.76
CA CYS A 33 11.91 15.35 12.90
C CYS A 33 12.18 13.84 12.92
N ARG A 34 13.39 13.43 12.52
CA ARG A 34 13.81 12.02 12.66
C ARG A 34 13.89 11.69 14.15
N ALA A 35 12.93 10.92 14.65
CA ALA A 35 12.89 10.53 16.06
C ALA A 35 13.95 9.44 16.35
N THR A 36 14.91 9.76 17.21
CA THR A 36 15.84 8.80 17.80
C THR A 36 15.15 8.07 18.96
N GLY A 37 15.40 6.78 19.19
CA GLY A 37 14.71 6.01 20.25
C GLY A 37 14.86 6.61 21.66
N GLN A 38 15.99 7.29 21.92
CA GLN A 38 16.27 8.00 23.17
C GLN A 38 15.37 9.24 23.36
N GLU A 39 15.14 10.01 22.28
CA GLU A 39 14.25 11.19 22.27
C GLU A 39 12.79 10.81 22.53
N LEU A 40 12.36 9.62 22.12
CA LEU A 40 11.01 9.12 22.35
C LEU A 40 10.75 8.89 23.85
N MET A 41 11.72 8.29 24.55
CA MET A 41 11.64 8.08 26.00
C MET A 41 11.72 9.40 26.77
N ASP A 42 12.59 10.31 26.34
CA ASP A 42 12.68 11.64 26.93
C ASP A 42 11.39 12.45 26.76
N THR A 43 10.71 12.31 25.62
CA THR A 43 9.40 12.94 25.36
C THR A 43 8.32 12.42 26.30
N SER A 44 8.22 11.10 26.49
CA SER A 44 7.28 10.50 27.45
C SER A 44 7.54 11.00 28.88
N SER A 45 8.82 11.09 29.27
CA SER A 45 9.22 11.62 30.57
C SER A 45 8.93 13.12 30.74
N ARG A 46 9.02 13.91 29.67
CA ARG A 46 8.65 15.33 29.67
C ARG A 46 7.14 15.50 29.79
N ILE A 47 6.36 14.71 29.06
CA ILE A 47 4.89 14.72 29.15
C ILE A 47 4.44 14.36 30.57
N SER A 48 5.05 13.36 31.21
CA SER A 48 4.71 12.98 32.58
C SER A 48 5.08 14.08 33.60
N LYS A 49 6.22 14.77 33.42
CA LYS A 49 6.64 15.93 34.22
C LYS A 49 5.77 17.17 34.02
N ILE A 50 5.29 17.41 32.79
CA ILE A 50 4.34 18.49 32.50
C ILE A 50 3.00 18.18 33.17
N ARG A 51 2.52 16.93 33.09
CA ARG A 51 1.29 16.47 33.73
C ARG A 51 1.36 16.54 35.26
N SER A 52 2.53 16.28 35.86
CA SER A 52 2.75 16.47 37.31
C SER A 52 2.83 17.95 37.68
N ARG A 53 3.45 18.79 36.84
CA ARG A 53 3.57 20.23 37.05
C ARG A 53 2.24 20.97 36.88
N GLU A 54 1.38 20.54 35.96
CA GLU A 54 0.00 21.05 35.86
C GLU A 54 -0.82 20.66 37.08
N ARG A 55 -0.65 19.43 37.58
CA ARG A 55 -1.27 18.98 38.84
C ARG A 55 -0.80 19.81 40.05
N GLU A 56 0.43 20.29 40.05
CA GLU A 56 0.97 21.21 41.08
C GLU A 56 0.53 22.68 40.89
N ARG A 57 0.31 23.13 39.64
CA ARG A 57 -0.06 24.53 39.32
C ARG A 57 -1.53 24.87 39.54
N LEU A 58 -2.42 23.89 39.69
CA LEU A 58 -3.82 24.13 40.03
C LEU A 58 -3.91 24.72 41.45
N ARG A 59 -4.08 26.04 41.59
CA ARG A 59 -4.32 26.68 42.91
C ARG A 59 -5.76 26.38 43.36
N GLY A 60 -5.90 25.66 44.47
CA GLY A 60 -7.20 25.31 45.05
C GLY A 60 -7.12 24.28 46.19
N SER A 61 -8.26 24.07 46.84
CA SER A 61 -8.47 23.09 47.93
C SER A 61 -8.04 21.66 47.51
N PRO A 62 -7.44 20.85 48.40
CA PRO A 62 -6.85 19.54 48.08
C PRO A 62 -7.81 18.56 47.37
N TRP A 63 -9.12 18.66 47.61
CA TRP A 63 -10.12 17.79 46.96
C TRP A 63 -10.43 18.21 45.51
N LEU A 64 -10.49 19.52 45.21
CA LEU A 64 -10.68 20.04 43.85
C LEU A 64 -9.52 19.66 42.92
N LYS A 65 -8.29 19.65 43.45
CA LYS A 65 -7.09 19.18 42.74
C LYS A 65 -7.17 17.69 42.39
N ALA A 66 -7.66 16.87 43.33
CA ALA A 66 -7.85 15.45 43.08
C ALA A 66 -8.92 15.20 42.00
N LEU A 67 -10.03 15.97 42.05
CA LEU A 67 -11.11 15.88 41.08
C LEU A 67 -10.68 16.31 39.67
N GLN A 68 -10.04 17.48 39.52
CA GLN A 68 -9.56 17.97 38.23
C GLN A 68 -8.45 17.08 37.65
N GLY A 69 -7.52 16.62 38.49
CA GLY A 69 -6.48 15.69 38.09
C GLY A 69 -7.02 14.32 37.68
N GLY A 70 -8.09 13.86 38.33
CA GLY A 70 -8.84 12.66 37.97
C GLY A 70 -9.56 12.85 36.63
N LEU A 71 -10.30 13.95 36.46
CA LEU A 71 -11.04 14.25 35.24
C LEU A 71 -10.14 14.36 34.02
N LEU A 72 -9.00 15.07 34.14
CA LEU A 72 -8.03 15.21 33.06
C LEU A 72 -7.41 13.84 32.73
N SER A 73 -7.11 13.02 33.74
CA SER A 73 -6.62 11.65 33.51
C SER A 73 -7.64 10.75 32.84
N CYS A 74 -8.91 10.84 33.26
CA CYS A 74 -9.99 10.10 32.62
C CYS A 74 -10.19 10.55 31.18
N ALA A 75 -10.14 11.85 30.89
CA ALA A 75 -10.27 12.37 29.53
C ALA A 75 -9.15 11.85 28.62
N TYR A 76 -7.88 11.91 29.06
CA TYR A 76 -6.77 11.34 28.30
C TYR A 76 -6.89 9.82 28.14
N ALA A 77 -7.26 9.09 29.19
CA ALA A 77 -7.47 7.64 29.09
C ALA A 77 -8.58 7.32 28.08
N VAL A 78 -9.72 8.02 28.14
CA VAL A 78 -10.83 7.85 27.19
C VAL A 78 -10.39 8.13 25.77
N LEU A 79 -9.58 9.17 25.53
CA LEU A 79 -9.05 9.47 24.20
C LEU A 79 -8.11 8.35 23.69
N ASP A 80 -7.22 7.83 24.54
CA ASP A 80 -6.29 6.75 24.21
C ASP A 80 -7.05 5.43 23.91
N TYR A 81 -8.08 5.12 24.70
CA TYR A 81 -8.93 3.95 24.48
C TYR A 81 -9.87 4.13 23.28
N ALA A 82 -10.35 5.35 23.01
CA ALA A 82 -11.20 5.63 21.85
C ALA A 82 -10.44 5.44 20.54
N GLN A 83 -9.18 5.88 20.45
CA GLN A 83 -8.36 5.65 19.26
C GLN A 83 -8.18 4.16 18.97
N THR A 84 -7.82 3.39 20.01
CA THR A 84 -7.63 1.93 19.89
C THR A 84 -8.95 1.22 19.58
N GLY A 85 -10.05 1.65 20.22
CA GLY A 85 -11.39 1.13 20.02
C GLY A 85 -11.94 1.41 18.62
N LEU A 86 -11.70 2.60 18.06
CA LEU A 86 -12.09 2.95 16.70
C LEU A 86 -11.34 2.10 15.67
N ILE A 87 -10.03 1.90 15.86
CA ILE A 87 -9.23 1.01 15.00
C ILE A 87 -9.81 -0.42 15.06
N ALA A 88 -10.02 -0.95 16.27
CA ALA A 88 -10.60 -2.28 16.46
C ALA A 88 -12.02 -2.40 15.85
N ALA A 89 -12.85 -1.37 15.98
CA ALA A 89 -14.19 -1.33 15.43
C ALA A 89 -14.20 -1.36 13.89
N VAL A 90 -13.29 -0.65 13.22
CA VAL A 90 -13.14 -0.70 11.75
C VAL A 90 -12.75 -2.10 11.29
N PHE A 91 -11.82 -2.75 12.00
CA PHE A 91 -11.43 -4.13 11.69
C PHE A 91 -12.58 -5.11 11.94
N PHE A 92 -13.26 -4.99 13.08
CA PHE A 92 -14.39 -5.86 13.43
C PHE A 92 -15.56 -5.70 12.46
N PHE A 93 -15.90 -4.46 12.10
CA PHE A 93 -16.91 -4.16 11.08
C PHE A 93 -16.51 -4.77 9.73
N LYS A 94 -15.24 -4.64 9.32
CA LYS A 94 -14.73 -5.22 8.07
C LYS A 94 -14.65 -6.76 8.07
N VAL A 95 -14.58 -7.38 9.24
CA VAL A 95 -14.63 -8.84 9.41
C VAL A 95 -16.08 -9.35 9.44
N ASN A 96 -17.02 -8.58 9.99
CA ASN A 96 -18.45 -8.92 10.02
C ASN A 96 -19.18 -8.64 8.68
N ASP A 97 -18.59 -7.80 7.81
CA ASP A 97 -18.97 -7.67 6.41
C ASP A 97 -18.44 -8.87 5.60
N GLY A 98 -18.87 -10.07 6.03
CA GLY A 98 -18.58 -11.36 5.45
C GLY A 98 -19.13 -11.52 4.04
N MET A 99 -18.69 -10.68 3.11
CA MET A 99 -18.62 -10.97 1.70
C MET A 99 -17.18 -11.39 1.41
N VAL A 100 -16.94 -12.67 1.67
CA VAL A 100 -15.98 -13.57 1.00
C VAL A 100 -14.88 -12.85 0.20
N VAL A 101 -13.63 -12.95 0.65
CA VAL A 101 -12.47 -12.71 -0.22
C VAL A 101 -12.59 -13.70 -1.41
N PRO A 102 -12.97 -13.29 -2.64
CA PRO A 102 -13.47 -14.23 -3.64
C PRO A 102 -12.35 -14.89 -4.45
N VAL A 103 -11.13 -15.02 -3.90
CA VAL A 103 -9.97 -15.44 -4.72
C VAL A 103 -9.11 -16.55 -4.09
N CYS A 104 -9.15 -16.81 -2.77
CA CYS A 104 -8.18 -17.75 -2.19
C CYS A 104 -8.67 -18.73 -1.10
N ARG A 105 -9.98 -18.79 -0.76
CA ARG A 105 -10.45 -19.80 0.22
C ARG A 105 -10.78 -21.11 -0.48
N GLY A 106 -9.77 -21.96 -0.58
CA GLY A 106 -9.84 -23.27 -1.21
C GLY A 106 -10.99 -24.15 -0.69
N LYS A 107 -11.66 -24.79 -1.65
CA LYS A 107 -12.23 -26.15 -1.62
C LYS A 107 -12.63 -26.69 -0.23
N ASN A 108 -13.91 -26.54 0.12
CA ASN A 108 -14.71 -27.54 0.86
C ASN A 108 -16.04 -26.95 1.39
N VAL A 109 -17.02 -26.69 0.52
CA VAL A 109 -18.43 -26.70 0.97
C VAL A 109 -19.26 -27.37 -0.10
N SER A 110 -19.65 -28.61 0.17
CA SER A 110 -20.62 -29.35 -0.62
C SER A 110 -22.03 -28.84 -0.34
N SER A 111 -22.88 -28.90 -1.36
CA SER A 111 -24.35 -28.81 -1.31
C SER A 111 -24.98 -27.40 -1.34
N ASN A 112 -24.88 -26.74 -2.49
CA ASN A 112 -26.09 -26.34 -3.21
C ASN A 112 -25.79 -26.37 -4.73
N ARG A 113 -26.50 -27.21 -5.49
CA ARG A 113 -26.21 -27.49 -6.90
C ARG A 113 -26.74 -26.35 -7.78
N ILE A 114 -25.93 -25.32 -7.98
CA ILE A 114 -25.96 -24.58 -9.24
C ILE A 114 -24.83 -25.18 -10.07
N PRO A 115 -25.10 -25.79 -11.25
CA PRO A 115 -24.01 -26.25 -12.10
C PRO A 115 -23.14 -25.03 -12.41
N PRO A 116 -21.81 -25.12 -12.21
CA PRO A 116 -20.93 -24.03 -12.57
C PRO A 116 -21.22 -23.65 -14.03
N PRO A 117 -21.34 -22.35 -14.35
CA PRO A 117 -21.57 -21.93 -15.73
C PRO A 117 -20.49 -22.56 -16.61
N PRO A 118 -20.85 -22.98 -17.84
CA PRO A 118 -19.89 -23.55 -18.76
C PRO A 118 -18.67 -22.61 -18.84
N PRO A 119 -17.45 -23.14 -18.74
CA PRO A 119 -16.25 -22.32 -18.80
C PRO A 119 -16.33 -21.42 -20.04
N PRO A 120 -15.96 -20.14 -19.91
CA PRO A 120 -15.95 -19.24 -21.06
C PRO A 120 -15.13 -19.90 -22.18
N PRO A 121 -15.60 -19.81 -23.44
CA PRO A 121 -14.87 -20.38 -24.55
C PRO A 121 -13.43 -19.85 -24.50
N PRO A 122 -12.42 -20.71 -24.73
CA PRO A 122 -11.04 -20.28 -24.71
C PRO A 122 -10.89 -19.05 -25.62
N PRO A 123 -10.13 -18.03 -25.18
CA PRO A 123 -9.87 -16.85 -26.00
C PRO A 123 -9.45 -17.29 -27.40
N LYS A 124 -10.08 -16.71 -28.43
CA LYS A 124 -9.73 -17.02 -29.81
C LYS A 124 -8.26 -16.67 -30.01
N VAL A 125 -7.46 -17.66 -30.39
CA VAL A 125 -6.05 -17.51 -30.73
C VAL A 125 -5.94 -16.42 -31.80
N ALA A 126 -5.11 -15.40 -31.54
CA ALA A 126 -4.81 -14.38 -32.54
C ALA A 126 -4.19 -15.06 -33.77
N LYS A 127 -4.62 -14.68 -34.97
CA LYS A 127 -4.22 -15.34 -36.22
C LYS A 127 -2.70 -15.25 -36.47
N GLU A 128 -2.05 -14.27 -35.85
CA GLU A 128 -0.61 -13.98 -35.96
C GLU A 128 0.18 -14.32 -34.67
N GLY A 129 -0.41 -15.02 -33.71
CA GLY A 129 0.25 -15.38 -32.44
C GLY A 129 1.36 -16.42 -32.61
N ILE A 130 2.36 -16.40 -31.72
CA ILE A 130 3.42 -17.41 -31.69
C ILE A 130 2.84 -18.68 -31.04
N PRO A 131 2.81 -19.83 -31.73
CA PRO A 131 2.26 -21.06 -31.16
C PRO A 131 3.15 -21.52 -29.99
N LEU A 132 2.52 -21.86 -28.87
CA LEU A 132 3.24 -22.41 -27.74
C LEU A 132 3.63 -23.87 -27.98
N PRO A 133 4.92 -24.23 -27.83
CA PRO A 133 5.33 -25.64 -27.90
C PRO A 133 4.67 -26.45 -26.78
N PRO A 134 4.30 -27.72 -27.03
CA PRO A 134 3.79 -28.61 -25.98
C PRO A 134 4.82 -28.86 -24.87
N ASP A 135 6.11 -28.78 -25.22
CA ASP A 135 7.21 -29.02 -24.31
C ASP A 135 7.63 -27.76 -23.54
N LYS A 136 7.35 -27.77 -22.23
CA LYS A 136 7.66 -26.68 -21.28
C LYS A 136 9.15 -26.44 -21.04
N THR A 137 10.05 -27.17 -21.70
CA THR A 137 11.52 -27.00 -21.61
C THR A 137 12.12 -26.34 -22.85
N VAL A 138 11.29 -26.16 -23.88
CA VAL A 138 11.66 -25.58 -25.17
C VAL A 138 11.36 -24.08 -25.16
N CYS A 139 12.17 -23.31 -25.87
CA CYS A 139 11.96 -21.88 -26.09
C CYS A 139 10.95 -21.68 -27.24
N PRO A 140 9.88 -20.88 -27.07
CA PRO A 140 8.90 -20.64 -28.14
C PRO A 140 9.47 -19.90 -29.37
N LEU A 141 10.58 -19.16 -29.20
CA LEU A 141 11.16 -18.33 -30.26
C LEU A 141 12.17 -19.09 -31.13
N CYS A 142 13.03 -19.91 -30.52
CA CYS A 142 14.05 -20.67 -31.27
C CYS A 142 13.73 -22.17 -31.39
N LEU A 143 12.66 -22.66 -30.76
CA LEU A 143 12.24 -24.06 -30.76
C LEU A 143 13.33 -25.05 -30.30
N GLN A 144 14.33 -24.56 -29.57
CA GLN A 144 15.42 -25.35 -28.99
C GLN A 144 15.31 -25.41 -27.47
N LYS A 145 16.03 -26.35 -26.85
CA LYS A 145 16.16 -26.45 -25.39
C LYS A 145 16.66 -25.12 -24.82
N ARG A 146 16.00 -24.60 -23.79
CA ARG A 146 16.31 -23.28 -23.24
C ARG A 146 17.75 -23.19 -22.73
N THR A 147 18.45 -22.14 -23.16
CA THR A 147 19.75 -21.72 -22.63
C THR A 147 19.57 -20.33 -22.02
N ASN A 148 19.95 -20.17 -20.75
CA ASN A 148 19.75 -18.94 -19.96
C ASN A 148 18.25 -18.50 -19.94
N PRO A 149 17.41 -19.18 -19.12
CA PRO A 149 15.98 -18.92 -19.08
C PRO A 149 15.69 -17.52 -18.51
N SER A 150 14.82 -16.80 -19.20
CA SER A 150 14.39 -15.44 -18.86
C SER A 150 12.86 -15.35 -18.95
N VAL A 151 12.23 -14.72 -17.97
CA VAL A 151 10.77 -14.60 -17.90
C VAL A 151 10.31 -13.24 -18.37
N MET A 152 9.25 -13.20 -19.18
CA MET A 152 8.59 -11.95 -19.53
C MET A 152 7.58 -11.57 -18.44
N ALA A 153 7.78 -10.42 -17.79
CA ALA A 153 6.99 -10.01 -16.63
C ALA A 153 5.48 -9.85 -16.90
N VAL A 154 5.09 -9.56 -18.16
CA VAL A 154 3.70 -9.28 -18.52
C VAL A 154 2.89 -10.56 -18.74
N SER A 155 3.46 -11.58 -19.37
CA SER A 155 2.75 -12.82 -19.73
C SER A 155 3.16 -14.05 -18.91
N GLY A 156 4.28 -13.97 -18.19
CA GLY A 156 4.81 -15.08 -17.41
C GLY A 156 5.46 -16.19 -18.23
N PHE A 157 5.60 -16.04 -19.56
CA PHE A 157 6.27 -17.03 -20.41
C PHE A 157 7.80 -16.94 -20.32
N VAL A 158 8.46 -18.09 -20.49
CA VAL A 158 9.91 -18.25 -20.32
C VAL A 158 10.59 -18.53 -21.66
N PHE A 159 11.59 -17.71 -21.99
CA PHE A 159 12.36 -17.72 -23.24
C PHE A 159 13.87 -17.82 -22.96
N CYS A 160 14.68 -18.08 -23.98
CA CYS A 160 16.11 -17.82 -23.91
C CYS A 160 16.37 -16.31 -23.87
N TYR A 161 17.26 -15.87 -22.97
CA TYR A 161 17.62 -14.46 -22.81
C TYR A 161 17.96 -13.76 -24.15
N THR A 162 18.77 -14.41 -24.99
CA THR A 162 19.19 -13.86 -26.29
C THR A 162 18.05 -13.74 -27.29
N CYS A 163 17.10 -14.67 -27.28
CA CYS A 163 15.93 -14.67 -28.17
C CYS A 163 14.96 -13.55 -27.82
N ILE A 164 14.59 -13.43 -26.53
CA ILE A 164 13.64 -12.41 -26.10
C ILE A 164 14.25 -11.00 -26.21
N PHE A 165 15.55 -10.85 -25.93
CA PHE A 165 16.23 -9.56 -26.07
C PHE A 165 16.28 -9.08 -27.52
N LYS A 166 16.56 -9.97 -28.49
CA LYS A 166 16.51 -9.64 -29.92
C LYS A 166 15.11 -9.28 -30.38
N TYR A 167 14.10 -10.05 -29.96
CA TYR A 167 12.70 -9.80 -30.29
C TYR A 167 12.21 -8.48 -29.72
N ALA A 168 12.45 -8.22 -28.43
CA ALA A 168 12.09 -6.97 -27.77
C ALA A 168 12.75 -5.75 -28.43
N ASN A 169 14.02 -5.87 -28.85
CA ASN A 169 14.71 -4.80 -29.56
C ASN A 169 14.16 -4.56 -30.97
N GLN A 170 13.81 -5.61 -31.72
CA GLN A 170 13.16 -5.46 -33.03
C GLN A 170 11.80 -4.77 -32.88
N VAL A 171 10.97 -5.24 -31.95
CA VAL A 171 9.67 -4.63 -31.66
C VAL A 171 9.84 -3.17 -31.22
N ARG A 172 10.83 -2.84 -30.39
CA ARG A 172 11.12 -1.45 -29.98
C ARG A 172 11.47 -0.53 -31.15
N ILE A 173 12.16 -1.04 -32.17
CA ILE A 173 12.51 -0.27 -33.38
C ILE A 173 11.27 0.01 -34.23
N TYR A 174 10.35 -0.96 -34.35
CA TYR A 174 9.08 -0.75 -35.06
C TYR A 174 8.08 0.11 -34.26
N PHE A 175 8.07 0.00 -32.92
CA PHE A 175 7.16 0.74 -32.03
C PHE A 175 7.60 2.16 -31.68
N GLY A 176 8.80 2.60 -32.07
CA GLY A 176 9.20 4.01 -31.96
C GLY A 176 8.29 4.97 -32.75
N ASN A 177 7.43 4.45 -33.63
CA ASN A 177 6.53 5.22 -34.50
C ASN A 177 5.03 5.06 -34.20
N VAL A 178 4.58 4.13 -33.33
CA VAL A 178 3.14 3.93 -33.04
C VAL A 178 2.96 3.39 -31.61
N LEU A 179 2.06 4.00 -30.82
CA LEU A 179 1.81 3.74 -29.40
C LEU A 179 1.16 2.36 -29.10
N THR A 180 1.42 1.88 -27.88
CA THR A 180 0.74 0.84 -27.05
C THR A 180 0.81 -0.62 -27.53
N ILE A 181 1.56 -1.46 -26.81
CA ILE A 181 1.58 -2.92 -27.00
C ILE A 181 0.54 -3.56 -26.09
N ASP A 182 -0.46 -4.21 -26.69
CA ASP A 182 -1.29 -5.21 -26.05
C ASP A 182 -0.60 -6.58 -26.17
N PHE A 183 0.25 -6.93 -25.20
CA PHE A 183 1.07 -8.17 -25.24
C PHE A 183 0.23 -9.45 -25.15
N ASN A 184 -1.06 -9.34 -24.83
CA ASN A 184 -2.01 -10.45 -24.84
C ASN A 184 -2.23 -11.05 -26.24
N ALA A 185 -1.88 -10.33 -27.31
CA ALA A 185 -2.02 -10.82 -28.68
C ALA A 185 -0.86 -11.73 -29.16
N VAL A 186 0.29 -11.69 -28.49
CA VAL A 186 1.52 -12.34 -28.99
C VAL A 186 1.63 -13.80 -28.57
N PHE A 187 1.10 -14.15 -27.40
CA PHE A 187 1.23 -15.48 -26.83
C PHE A 187 -0.15 -16.06 -26.50
N ALA A 188 -0.59 -17.02 -27.31
CA ALA A 188 -1.82 -17.75 -27.10
C ALA A 188 -1.50 -19.14 -26.53
N PRO A 189 -2.17 -19.58 -25.44
CA PRO A 189 -1.93 -20.89 -24.82
C PRO A 189 -2.19 -22.07 -25.76
#